data_AF-X1Q452-F1
#
_entry.id   AF-X1Q452-F1
#
_cell.length_a   1.000
_cell.length_b   1.000
_cell.length_c   1.000
_cell.angle_alpha   90.00
_cell.angle_beta   90.00
_cell.angle_gamma   90.00
#
_symmetry.space_group_name_H-M   'P 1'
#
loop_
_entity.id
_entity.type
_entity.pdbx_description
1 polymer ?
#
loop_
_entity_poly.entity_id
_entity_poly.type
_entity_poly.pdbx_seq_one_letter_code
_entity_poly.pdbx_strand_id
1 'polypeptide(L)' 'MRRGCIAIGDICCDGCGRIIRHPERYLAISEKDGVEVEEGETSYYCVDCCLKKGYARYREEKDEEILTFFPEK' A
#
# COMPACT_ATOMS: atom_id res chain seq x y z
N MET A 1 6.06 -9.20 -3.06
CA MET A 1 6.94 -8.02 -2.90
C MET A 1 6.10 -6.74 -2.83
N ARG A 2 6.35 -5.88 -1.83
CA ARG A 2 5.67 -4.59 -1.66
C ARG A 2 6.33 -3.46 -2.44
N ARG A 3 5.53 -2.64 -3.13
CA ARG A 3 5.98 -1.46 -3.89
C ARG A 3 5.12 -0.25 -3.55
N GLY A 4 5.71 0.74 -2.88
CA GLY A 4 5.07 2.03 -2.67
C GLY A 4 5.06 2.84 -3.97
N CYS A 5 3.89 3.35 -4.36
CA CYS A 5 3.70 4.06 -5.62
C CYS A 5 2.94 5.39 -5.42
N ILE A 6 3.03 6.27 -6.41
CA ILE A 6 2.23 7.50 -6.52
C ILE A 6 1.32 7.34 -7.74
N ALA A 7 0.03 7.60 -7.58
CA ALA A 7 -0.93 7.52 -8.68
C ALA A 7 -0.63 8.61 -9.72
N ILE A 8 -0.59 8.22 -11.00
CA ILE A 8 -0.54 9.14 -12.15
C ILE A 8 -1.91 9.22 -12.86
N GLY A 9 -2.77 8.21 -12.66
CA GLY A 9 -4.15 8.16 -13.14
C GLY A 9 -5.08 7.57 -12.08
N ASP A 10 -6.29 7.20 -12.50
CA ASP A 10 -7.28 6.59 -11.60
C ASP A 10 -6.90 5.12 -11.34
N ILE A 11 -6.61 4.79 -10.08
CA ILE A 11 -6.35 3.42 -9.60
C ILE A 11 -7.46 3.00 -8.65
N CYS A 12 -8.04 1.82 -8.81
CA CYS A 12 -9.04 1.30 -7.87
C CYS A 12 -8.35 0.62 -6.68
N CYS A 13 -8.76 0.94 -5.45
CA CYS A 13 -8.32 0.21 -4.26
C CYS A 13 -9.09 -1.11 -4.13
N ASP A 14 -8.40 -2.24 -4.13
CA ASP A 14 -9.01 -3.57 -4.00
C ASP A 14 -9.59 -3.81 -2.60
N GLY A 15 -9.19 -3.01 -1.60
CA GLY A 15 -9.68 -3.14 -0.22
C GLY A 15 -10.99 -2.41 0.07
N CYS A 16 -11.21 -1.24 -0.55
CA CYS A 16 -12.39 -0.41 -0.26
C CYS A 16 -13.15 0.08 -1.51
N GLY A 17 -12.67 -0.25 -2.72
CA GLY A 17 -13.28 0.13 -3.99
C GLY A 17 -13.15 1.61 -4.35
N ARG A 18 -12.49 2.43 -3.51
CA ARG A 18 -12.30 3.86 -3.81
C ARG A 18 -11.32 4.05 -4.97
N ILE A 19 -11.53 5.11 -5.74
CA ILE A 19 -10.55 5.57 -6.73
C ILE A 19 -9.47 6.39 -6.03
N ILE A 20 -8.21 6.00 -6.25
CA ILE A 20 -6.98 6.68 -5.84
C ILE A 20 -6.53 7.51 -7.03
N ARG A 21 -6.38 8.83 -6.85
CA ARG A 21 -6.04 9.76 -7.92
C ARG A 21 -4.67 10.37 -7.73
N HIS A 22 -4.09 10.93 -8.79
CA HIS A 22 -2.87 11.73 -8.65
C HIS A 22 -3.09 12.91 -7.68
N PRO A 23 -2.17 13.19 -6.74
CA PRO A 23 -0.88 12.54 -6.46
C PRO A 23 -0.91 11.60 -5.23
N GLU A 24 -2.03 10.93 -4.94
CA GLU A 24 -2.15 10.03 -3.79
C GLU A 24 -1.19 8.84 -3.87
N ARG A 25 -0.75 8.38 -2.70
CA ARG A 25 0.08 7.18 -2.54
C ARG A 25 -0.76 5.92 -2.44
N TYR A 26 -0.21 4.83 -2.95
CA TYR A 26 -0.80 3.49 -2.82
C TYR A 26 0.29 2.41 -2.76
N LEU A 27 -0.11 1.21 -2.38
CA LEU A 27 0.73 0.03 -2.38
C LEU A 27 0.32 -0.89 -3.53
N ALA A 28 1.29 -1.30 -4.35
CA ALA A 28 1.16 -2.47 -5.20
C ALA A 28 1.85 -3.66 -4.53
N ILE A 29 1.15 -4.78 -4.41
CA ILE A 29 1.62 -5.98 -3.72
C ILE A 29 1.17 -7.24 -4.45
N SER A 30 2.03 -8.24 -4.52
CA SER A 30 1.66 -9.59 -4.98
C SER A 30 0.90 -10.30 -3.87
N GLU A 31 -0.37 -10.63 -4.11
CA GLU A 31 -1.21 -11.37 -3.18
C GLU A 31 -1.83 -12.60 -3.85
N LYS A 32 -2.16 -13.59 -3.01
CA LYS A 32 -3.03 -14.70 -3.35
C LYS A 32 -3.94 -14.96 -2.16
N ASP A 33 -5.26 -14.99 -2.38
CA ASP A 33 -6.27 -15.17 -1.32
C ASP A 33 -6.11 -14.18 -0.14
N GLY A 34 -5.70 -12.93 -0.44
CA GLY A 34 -5.50 -11.87 0.56
C GLY A 34 -4.25 -12.01 1.43
N VAL A 35 -3.34 -12.92 1.05
CA VAL A 35 -2.05 -13.14 1.71
C VAL A 35 -0.93 -12.72 0.76
N GLU A 36 0.05 -11.98 1.27
CA GLU A 36 1.24 -11.60 0.50
C GLU A 36 2.04 -12.84 0.10
N VAL A 37 2.34 -12.95 -1.20
CA VAL A 37 3.15 -14.03 -1.78
C VAL A 37 4.30 -13.44 -2.61
N GLU A 38 5.29 -14.25 -2.95
CA GLU A 38 6.39 -13.80 -3.82
C GLU A 38 5.88 -13.51 -5.24
N GLU A 39 5.10 -14.43 -5.79
CA GLU A 39 4.48 -14.34 -7.11
C GLU A 39 2.99 -14.66 -7.01
N GLY A 40 2.16 -13.69 -7.40
CA GLY A 40 0.71 -13.75 -7.29
C GLY A 40 0.07 -12.62 -8.10
N GLU A 41 -1.24 -12.45 -7.96
CA GLU A 41 -1.94 -11.34 -8.60
C GLU A 41 -1.54 -10.02 -7.94
N THR A 42 -1.39 -8.97 -8.74
CA THR A 42 -1.08 -7.66 -8.20
C THR A 42 -2.35 -7.02 -7.66
N SER A 43 -2.36 -6.75 -6.35
CA SER A 43 -3.40 -5.98 -5.68
C SER A 43 -2.91 -4.57 -5.37
N TYR A 44 -3.84 -3.63 -5.38
CA TYR A 44 -3.64 -2.20 -5.17
C TYR A 44 -4.40 -1.72 -3.94
N TYR A 45 -3.70 -1.12 -2.99
CA TYR A 45 -4.32 -0.63 -1.76
C TYR A 45 -4.00 0.83 -1.50
N CYS A 46 -5.02 1.62 -1.16
CA CYS A 46 -4.81 2.96 -0.61
C CYS A 46 -4.10 2.88 0.75
N VAL A 47 -3.53 4.01 1.18
CA VAL A 47 -2.83 4.11 2.47
C VAL A 47 -3.68 3.59 3.63
N ASP A 48 -4.96 3.96 3.70
CA ASP A 48 -5.86 3.53 4.78
C ASP A 48 -6.03 2.01 4.84
N CYS A 49 -6.21 1.35 3.69
CA CYS A 49 -6.31 -0.10 3.62
C CYS A 49 -4.98 -0.78 3.97
N CYS A 50 -3.85 -0.18 3.58
CA CYS A 50 -2.53 -0.69 3.95
C CYS A 50 -2.31 -0.64 5.47
N LEU A 51 -2.70 0.46 6.12
CA LEU A 51 -2.61 0.61 7.57
C LEU A 51 -3.47 -0.43 8.29
N LYS A 52 -4.71 -0.63 7.84
CA LYS A 52 -5.63 -1.64 8.40
C LYS A 52 -5.12 -3.08 8.23
N LYS A 53 -4.50 -3.40 7.10
CA LYS A 53 -3.91 -4.72 6.81
C LYS A 53 -2.55 -4.94 7.49
N GLY A 54 -1.94 -3.91 8.08
CA GLY A 54 -0.57 -3.98 8.60
C GLY A 54 0.50 -4.01 7.50
N TYR A 55 0.16 -3.64 6.27
CA TYR A 55 1.12 -3.52 5.18
C TYR A 55 1.86 -2.19 5.19
N ALA A 56 1.32 -1.19 5.86
CA ALA A 56 1.97 0.09 6.09
C ALA A 56 1.84 0.53 7.54
N ARG A 57 2.67 1.49 7.92
CA ARG A 57 2.62 2.18 9.21
C ARG A 57 3.36 3.51 9.13
N TYR A 58 3.04 4.41 10.04
CA TYR A 58 3.82 5.61 10.27
C TYR A 58 4.92 5.32 11.29
N ARG A 59 6.08 5.93 11.09
CA ARG A 59 7.16 6.00 12.09
C ARG A 59 7.66 7.43 12.18
N GLU A 60 8.05 7.84 13.37
CA GLU A 60 8.75 9.11 13.56
C GLU A 60 10.23 8.91 13.25
N GLU A 61 10.75 9.72 12.32
CA GLU A 61 12.19 9.85 12.07
C GLU A 61 12.54 11.33 12.06
N LYS A 62 13.47 11.75 12.93
CA LYS A 62 13.91 13.15 13.06
C LYS A 62 12.74 14.14 13.16
N ASP A 63 11.77 13.81 14.02
CA ASP A 63 10.57 14.60 14.29
C ASP A 63 9.58 14.71 13.11
N GLU A 64 9.74 13.90 12.05
CA GLU A 64 8.80 13.79 10.93
C GLU A 64 8.12 12.41 10.89
N GLU A 65 6.81 12.39 10.61
CA GLU A 65 6.07 11.14 10.38
C GLU A 65 6.28 10.61 8.96
N ILE A 66 6.91 9.45 8.85
CA ILE A 66 7.20 8.78 7.58
C ILE A 66 6.33 7.53 7.43
N LEU A 67 5.54 7.49 6.35
CA LEU A 67 4.81 6.29 5.94
C LEU A 67 5.78 5.26 5.35
N THR A 68 5.88 4.09 5.97
CA THR A 68 6.68 2.96 5.47
C THR A 68 5.80 1.76 5.14
N PHE A 69 6.08 1.11 4.01
CA PHE A 69 5.38 -0.11 3.54
C PHE A 69 6.14 -1.40 3.87
N PHE A 70 7.35 -1.31 4.44
CA PHE A 70 8.20 -2.47 4.67
C PHE A 70 7.91 -3.13 6.02
N PRO A 71 7.93 -4.48 6.10
CA PRO A 71 7.90 -5.19 7.37
C PRO A 71 9.14 -4.86 8.20
N GLU A 72 9.01 -4.87 9.52
CA GLU A 72 10.18 -4.95 10.39
C GLU A 72 10.81 -6.32 10.30
N LYS A 73 12.15 -6.33 10.34
CA LYS A 73 12.88 -7.54 10.70
C LYS A 73 12.63 -7.89 12.15
#